data_AF-A0A0B7HPY3-F1
#
_entry.id   AF-A0A0B7HPY3-F1
#
_cell.length_a   1.000
_cell.length_b   1.000
_cell.length_c   1.000
_cell.angle_alpha   90.00
_cell.angle_beta   90.00
_cell.angle_gamma   90.00
#
_symmetry.space_group_name_H-M   'P 1'
#
loop_
_entity.id
_entity.type
_entity.pdbx_description
1 polymer ?
#
loop_
_entity_poly.entity_id
_entity_poly.type
_entity_poly.pdbx_seq_one_letter_code
_entity_poly.pdbx_strand_id
1 'polypeptide(L)' 'MPLGTMDRVTAPDSKALEIFYNKYETIKVSPKNESEFIKDLLEINPNIEVVF' A
#
# COMPACT_ATOMS: atom_id res chain seq x y z
N MET A 1 9.37 -3.48 40.18
CA MET A 1 8.25 -3.75 39.26
C MET A 1 8.56 -3.03 37.96
N PRO A 2 8.87 -3.71 36.84
CA PRO A 2 9.08 -3.01 35.58
C PRO A 2 7.73 -2.73 34.90
N LEU A 3 7.54 -1.48 34.46
CA LEU A 3 6.41 -1.05 33.66
C LEU A 3 6.34 -1.91 32.40
N GLY A 4 5.24 -2.65 32.23
CA GLY A 4 4.93 -3.35 30.99
C GLY A 4 4.92 -2.35 29.86
N THR A 5 5.87 -2.51 28.96
CA THR A 5 5.99 -1.77 27.71
C THR A 5 4.64 -1.82 27.02
N MET A 6 4.01 -0.65 26.94
CA MET A 6 2.87 -0.39 26.07
C MET A 6 3.34 -0.81 24.68
N ASP A 7 2.94 -2.01 24.27
CA ASP A 7 3.04 -2.50 22.92
C ASP A 7 2.20 -1.52 22.10
N ARG A 8 2.85 -0.42 21.69
CA ARG A 8 2.43 0.33 20.53
C ARG A 8 2.46 -0.74 19.45
N VAL A 9 1.31 -1.35 19.21
CA VAL A 9 1.03 -2.12 18.00
C VAL A 9 1.25 -1.12 16.87
N THR A 10 2.51 -0.92 16.51
CA THR A 10 2.92 -0.39 15.23
C THR A 10 2.30 -1.39 14.29
N ALA A 11 1.20 -0.98 13.63
CA ALA A 11 0.57 -1.79 12.60
C ALA A 11 1.69 -2.40 11.76
N PRO A 12 1.71 -3.74 11.57
CA PRO A 12 2.82 -4.39 10.89
C PRO A 12 3.00 -3.66 9.58
N ASP A 13 4.21 -3.15 9.35
CA ASP A 13 4.64 -2.30 8.22
C ASP A 13 3.83 -2.64 6.97
N SER A 14 2.64 -2.05 6.85
CA SER A 14 1.62 -2.55 5.93
C SER A 14 1.97 -1.87 4.64
N LYS A 15 2.77 -2.56 3.83
CA LYS A 15 3.28 -2.08 2.56
C LYS A 15 2.11 -1.47 1.78
N ALA A 16 2.05 -0.14 1.83
CA ALA A 16 0.97 0.63 1.28
C ALA A 16 1.41 1.00 -0.12
N LEU A 17 0.63 0.57 -1.11
CA LEU A 17 0.79 0.98 -2.48
C LEU A 17 0.23 2.40 -2.62
N GLU A 18 1.05 3.31 -3.13
CA GLU A 18 0.64 4.66 -3.48
C GLU A 18 0.39 4.73 -4.98
N ILE A 19 -0.89 4.87 -5.34
CA ILE A 19 -1.32 5.04 -6.74
C ILE A 19 -1.49 6.54 -6.97
N PHE A 20 -0.65 7.09 -7.85
CA PHE A 20 -0.79 8.48 -8.30
C PHE A 20 -1.78 8.53 -9.45
N TYR A 21 -2.95 9.11 -9.22
CA TYR A 21 -3.98 9.28 -10.22
C TYR A 21 -4.19 10.77 -10.46
N ASN A 22 -3.98 11.23 -11.69
CA ASN A 22 -4.06 12.66 -12.01
C ASN A 22 -3.04 13.51 -11.21
N LYS A 23 -2.99 14.83 -11.43
CA LYS A 23 -1.96 15.71 -10.85
C LYS A 23 -2.12 15.93 -9.33
N TYR A 24 -3.27 15.57 -8.75
CA TYR A 24 -3.63 15.92 -7.37
C TYR A 24 -4.28 14.78 -6.57
N GLU A 25 -4.54 13.62 -7.17
CA GLU A 25 -5.13 12.50 -6.44
C GLU A 25 -4.07 11.44 -6.20
N THR A 26 -3.95 11.00 -4.95
CA THR A 26 -3.06 9.91 -4.57
C THR A 26 -3.88 8.97 -3.71
N ILE A 27 -4.03 7.75 -4.18
CA ILE A 27 -4.79 6.71 -3.51
C ILE A 27 -3.78 5.83 -2.79
N LYS A 28 -3.86 5.81 -1.47
CA LYS A 28 -3.10 4.86 -0.65
C LYS A 28 -3.95 3.63 -0.45
N VAL A 29 -3.49 2.51 -0.97
CA VAL A 29 -4.14 1.22 -0.80
C VAL A 29 -3.15 0.27 -0.16
N SER A 30 -3.57 -0.46 0.86
CA SER A 30 -2.77 -1.52 1.47
C SER A 30 -3.38 -2.85 1.05
N PRO A 31 -3.13 -3.32 -0.19
CA PRO A 31 -3.65 -4.60 -0.63
C PRO A 31 -2.95 -5.72 0.15
N LYS A 32 -3.70 -6.76 0.54
CA LYS A 32 -3.10 -7.95 1.18
C LYS A 32 -2.11 -8.66 0.24
N ASN A 33 -2.39 -8.63 -1.07
CA ASN A 33 -1.55 -9.18 -2.12
C ASN A 33 -1.21 -8.08 -3.14
N GLU A 34 -0.04 -7.46 -2.97
CA GLU A 34 0.47 -6.42 -3.87
C GLU A 34 0.58 -6.91 -5.33
N SER A 35 1.12 -8.12 -5.56
CA SER A 35 1.34 -8.63 -6.92
C SER A 35 0.05 -8.91 -7.69
N GLU A 36 -1.00 -9.40 -7.02
CA GLU A 36 -2.30 -9.62 -7.68
C GLU A 36 -2.98 -8.28 -7.95
N PHE A 37 -2.96 -7.37 -6.97
CA PHE A 37 -3.51 -6.04 -7.13
C PHE A 37 -2.89 -5.27 -8.30
N ILE A 38 -1.56 -5.32 -8.45
CA ILE A 38 -0.84 -4.70 -9.56
C ILE A 38 -1.23 -5.36 -10.90
N LYS A 39 -1.38 -6.69 -10.93
CA LYS A 39 -1.83 -7.41 -12.13
C LYS A 39 -3.23 -7.00 -12.57
N ASP A 40 -4.20 -6.99 -11.65
CA ASP A 40 -5.56 -6.52 -11.93
C ASP A 40 -5.55 -5.06 -12.42
N LEU A 41 -4.73 -4.20 -11.81
CA LEU A 41 -4.58 -2.80 -12.25
C LEU A 41 -4.04 -2.70 -13.68
N LEU A 42 -2.99 -3.46 -14.01
CA LEU A 42 -2.38 -3.50 -15.35
C LEU A 42 -3.32 -4.11 -16.39
N GLU A 43 -4.16 -5.09 -16.02
CA GLU A 43 -5.19 -5.66 -16.90
C GLU A 43 -6.29 -4.64 -17.21
N ILE A 44 -6.72 -3.85 -16.21
CA ILE A 44 -7.73 -2.80 -16.39
C ILE A 44 -7.16 -1.61 -17.17
N ASN A 45 -5.92 -1.20 -16.88
CA ASN A 45 -5.25 -0.12 -17.58
C ASN A 45 -3.74 -0.40 -17.72
N PRO A 46 -3.31 -0.87 -18.91
CA PRO A 46 -1.90 -1.20 -19.16
C PRO A 46 -1.00 0.04 -19.24
N ASN A 47 -1.55 1.26 -19.19
CA ASN A 47 -0.77 2.51 -19.16
C ASN A 47 -0.32 2.89 -17.75
N ILE A 48 -0.67 2.10 -16.72
CA ILE A 48 -0.23 2.35 -15.35
C ILE A 48 1.26 2.03 -15.24
N GLU A 49 2.04 3.00 -14.78
CA GLU A 49 3.46 2.82 -14.50
C GLU A 49 3.66 2.42 -13.03
N VAL A 50 4.31 1.27 -12.80
CA VAL A 50 4.63 0.77 -11.47
C VAL A 50 6.05 1.19 -11.11
N VAL A 51 6.19 1.99 -10.05
CA VAL A 51 7.48 2.47 -9.55
C VAL A 51 7.80 1.71 -8.25
N PHE A 52 8.99 1.09 -8.19
CA PHE A 52 9.46 0.27 -7.05
C PHE A 52 10.41 1.03 -6.13
#